data_AF-A0A1Q4W045-F1
#
_entry.id   AF-A0A1Q4W045-F1
#
_cell.length_a   1.000
_cell.length_b   1.000
_cell.length_c   1.000
_cell.angle_alpha   90.00
_cell.angle_beta   90.00
_cell.angle_gamma   90.00
#
_symmetry.space_group_name_H-M   'P 1'
#
loop_
_entity.id
_entity.type
_entity.pdbx_description
1 polymer ?
#
loop_
_entity_poly.entity_id
_entity_poly.type
_entity_poly.pdbx_seq_one_letter_code
_entity_poly.pdbx_strand_id
1 'polypeptide(L)'
;MNALSDRVSWGGAGPDTRIAIICDVPLGQAAHAAGGPVALADDPDAVRGMLHLMRQNLATMETPPVPRAFAALQALPQGLLVAALRRFLKSPTAVHSGLSDRSPATAAELERLAEQLRAPAGAR
;
A
#
# COMPACT_ATOMS: atom_id res chain seq x y z
N MET A 1 -15.76 -28.20 -5.49
CA MET A 1 -14.58 -27.68 -6.22
C MET A 1 -14.30 -26.28 -5.70
N ASN A 2 -13.49 -26.18 -4.64
CA ASN A 2 -13.20 -24.93 -3.92
C ASN A 2 -11.78 -24.47 -4.25
N ALA A 3 -11.64 -23.41 -5.03
CA ALA A 3 -10.35 -22.78 -5.35
C ALA A 3 -9.95 -21.69 -4.33
N LEU A 4 -10.21 -21.91 -3.04
CA LEU A 4 -9.99 -20.92 -1.97
C LEU A 4 -9.30 -21.47 -0.71
N SER A 5 -8.83 -22.73 -0.71
CA SER A 5 -8.21 -23.34 0.50
C SER A 5 -6.68 -23.46 0.47
N ASP A 6 -5.98 -23.08 -0.61
CA ASP A 6 -4.55 -23.41 -0.75
C ASP A 6 -3.57 -22.23 -0.52
N ARG A 7 -4.02 -21.10 0.04
CA ARG A 7 -3.16 -19.91 0.25
C ARG A 7 -2.78 -19.60 1.69
N VAL A 8 -3.10 -20.48 2.64
CA VAL A 8 -2.75 -20.31 4.06
C VAL A 8 -1.80 -21.42 4.51
N SER A 9 -0.63 -21.47 3.87
CA SER A 9 0.54 -22.14 4.43
C SER A 9 1.79 -21.37 4.01
N TRP A 10 2.02 -20.24 4.67
CA TRP A 10 3.35 -19.63 4.74
C TRP A 10 3.65 -19.40 6.21
N GLY A 11 4.33 -20.38 6.80
CA GLY A 11 5.11 -20.17 8.02
C GLY A 11 6.25 -19.19 7.72
N GLY A 12 6.32 -18.14 8.53
CA GLY A 12 7.36 -17.11 8.45
C GLY A 12 6.79 -15.72 8.19
N ALA A 13 6.31 -15.06 9.25
CA ALA A 13 6.11 -13.61 9.25
C ALA A 13 7.49 -12.91 9.23
N GLY A 14 8.18 -13.00 8.09
CA GLY A 14 9.44 -12.31 7.86
C GLY A 14 9.22 -10.80 7.72
N PRO A 15 10.25 -9.98 7.98
CA PRO A 15 10.19 -8.53 7.82
C PRO A 15 9.76 -8.11 6.40
N ASP A 16 10.05 -8.93 5.38
CA ASP A 16 9.74 -8.65 3.98
C ASP A 16 8.22 -8.62 3.69
N THR A 17 7.43 -9.47 4.35
CA THR A 17 5.96 -9.50 4.17
C THR A 17 5.29 -8.29 4.80
N ARG A 18 5.81 -7.81 5.94
CA ARG A 18 5.28 -6.60 6.60
C ARG A 18 5.51 -5.34 5.76
N ILE A 19 6.63 -5.26 5.04
CA ILE A 19 6.97 -4.11 4.19
C ILE A 19 6.02 -4.00 2.99
N ALA A 20 5.69 -5.12 2.35
CA ALA A 20 4.72 -5.15 1.27
C ALA A 20 3.37 -4.57 1.74
N ILE A 21 2.86 -5.03 2.88
CA ILE A 21 1.55 -4.61 3.42
C ILE A 21 1.55 -3.12 3.79
N ILE A 22 2.63 -2.60 4.39
CA ILE A 22 2.74 -1.18 4.80
C ILE A 22 2.55 -0.20 3.63
N CYS A 23 2.95 -0.60 2.42
CA CYS A 23 2.88 0.24 1.23
C CYS A 23 1.66 -0.06 0.37
N ASP A 24 1.29 -1.33 0.21
CA ASP A 24 0.19 -1.75 -0.66
C ASP A 24 -1.16 -1.31 -0.10
N VAL A 25 -1.32 -1.34 1.23
CA VAL A 25 -2.60 -1.02 1.88
C VAL A 25 -2.98 0.47 1.75
N PRO A 26 -2.11 1.45 2.09
CA PRO A 26 -2.42 2.86 1.84
C PRO A 26 -2.69 3.17 0.37
N LEU A 27 -1.97 2.50 -0.55
CA LEU A 27 -2.15 2.67 -1.99
C LEU A 27 -3.50 2.14 -2.46
N GLY A 28 -3.88 0.94 -2.03
CA GLY A 28 -5.18 0.36 -2.31
C GLY A 28 -6.34 1.18 -1.72
N GLN A 29 -6.21 1.64 -0.48
CA GLN A 29 -7.21 2.49 0.17
C GLN A 29 -7.40 3.83 -0.56
N ALA A 30 -6.30 4.50 -0.91
CA ALA A 30 -6.35 5.78 -1.63
C ALA A 30 -6.93 5.60 -3.05
N ALA A 31 -6.55 4.52 -3.74
CA ALA A 31 -7.09 4.22 -5.07
C ALA A 31 -8.58 3.92 -5.00
N HIS A 32 -9.02 3.11 -4.03
CA HIS A 32 -10.43 2.78 -3.84
C HIS A 32 -11.26 4.03 -3.51
N ALA A 33 -10.80 4.86 -2.56
CA ALA A 33 -11.47 6.10 -2.17
C ALA A 33 -11.58 7.11 -3.32
N ALA A 34 -10.56 7.18 -4.18
CA ALA A 34 -10.57 8.03 -5.37
C ALA A 34 -11.39 7.45 -6.53
N GLY A 35 -11.84 6.19 -6.46
CA GLY A 35 -12.58 5.52 -7.53
C GLY A 35 -11.70 4.87 -8.62
N GLY A 36 -10.42 4.63 -8.32
CA GLY A 36 -9.46 3.89 -9.14
C GLY A 36 -8.09 4.57 -9.23
N PRO A 37 -7.08 3.89 -9.80
CA PRO A 37 -5.71 4.40 -9.85
C PRO A 37 -5.57 5.66 -10.71
N VAL A 38 -6.32 5.77 -11.81
CA VAL A 38 -6.31 6.96 -12.68
C VAL A 38 -6.89 8.18 -11.97
N ALA A 39 -8.03 8.00 -11.28
CA ALA A 39 -8.68 9.08 -10.53
C ALA A 39 -7.80 9.55 -9.36
N LEU A 40 -7.16 8.63 -8.64
CA LEU A 40 -6.13 8.97 -7.65
C LEU A 40 -4.98 9.78 -8.28
N ALA A 41 -4.52 9.39 -9.48
CA ALA A 41 -3.43 10.11 -10.15
C ALA A 41 -3.78 11.52 -10.60
N ASP A 42 -5.08 11.83 -10.73
CA ASP A 42 -5.57 13.15 -11.11
C ASP A 42 -5.80 14.07 -9.91
N ASP A 43 -5.75 13.55 -8.68
CA ASP A 43 -5.78 14.30 -7.43
C ASP A 43 -4.38 14.33 -6.75
N PRO A 44 -3.60 15.42 -6.93
CA PRO A 44 -2.27 15.53 -6.33
C PRO A 44 -2.29 15.56 -4.80
N ASP A 45 -3.36 16.04 -4.18
CA ASP A 45 -3.46 16.16 -2.73
C ASP A 45 -3.82 14.81 -2.09
N ALA A 46 -4.67 14.00 -2.74
CA ALA A 46 -4.88 12.60 -2.37
C ALA A 46 -3.58 11.79 -2.44
N VAL A 47 -2.78 11.97 -3.51
CA VAL A 47 -1.46 11.32 -3.64
C VAL A 47 -0.51 11.76 -2.53
N ARG A 48 -0.51 13.05 -2.17
CA ARG A 48 0.32 13.55 -1.06
C ARG A 48 -0.11 12.97 0.28
N GLY A 49 -1.41 12.91 0.56
CA GLY A 49 -1.96 12.33 1.79
C GLY A 49 -1.58 10.86 1.95
N MET A 50 -1.73 10.08 0.88
CA MET A 50 -1.30 8.68 0.83
C MET A 50 0.21 8.53 1.09
N LEU A 51 1.06 9.33 0.44
CA LEU A 51 2.51 9.30 0.67
C LEU A 51 2.88 9.68 2.11
N HIS A 52 2.15 10.61 2.71
CA HIS A 52 2.35 10.97 4.12
C HIS A 52 2.06 9.78 5.04
N LEU A 53 0.95 9.08 4.80
CA LEU A 53 0.57 7.88 5.56
C LEU A 53 1.58 6.74 5.39
N MET A 54 2.05 6.49 4.16
CA MET A 54 3.10 5.49 3.92
C MET A 54 4.38 5.82 4.68
N ARG A 55 4.80 7.10 4.71
CA ARG A 55 6.01 7.52 5.44
C ARG A 55 5.84 7.39 6.95
N GLN A 56 4.66 7.71 7.49
CA GLN A 56 4.34 7.49 8.91
C GLN A 56 4.43 6.00 9.26
N ASN A 57 3.82 5.12 8.46
CA ASN A 57 3.85 3.67 8.69
C ASN A 57 5.27 3.08 8.56
N LEU A 58 6.10 3.62 7.65
CA LEU A 58 7.50 3.21 7.54
C LEU A 58 8.35 3.71 8.71
N ALA A 59 8.00 4.84 9.32
CA ALA A 59 8.72 5.41 10.46
C ALA A 59 8.41 4.69 11.78
N THR A 60 7.28 3.99 11.87
CA THR A 60 6.95 3.13 13.03
C THR A 60 7.64 1.76 12.97
N MET A 61 8.36 1.44 11.89
CA MET A 61 9.10 0.19 11.78
C MET A 61 10.39 0.24 12.62
N GLU A 62 10.52 -0.72 13.55
CA GLU A 62 11.74 -0.89 14.35
C GLU A 62 12.94 -1.35 13.53
N THR A 63 12.69 -2.04 12.40
CA THR A 63 13.73 -2.50 11.48
C THR A 63 13.79 -1.63 10.23
N PRO A 64 14.99 -1.29 9.72
CA PRO A 64 15.12 -0.53 8.50
C PRO A 64 14.42 -1.25 7.34
N PRO A 65 13.60 -0.57 6.54
CA PRO A 65 12.84 -1.22 5.49
C PRO A 65 13.78 -1.75 4.38
N VAL A 66 13.76 -3.06 4.18
CA VAL A 66 14.41 -3.78 3.08
C VAL A 66 13.31 -4.21 2.10
N PRO A 67 13.37 -3.93 0.78
CA PRO A 67 14.49 -3.37 0.01
C PRO A 67 14.79 -1.88 0.22
N ARG A 68 16.05 -1.50 -0.03
CA ARG A 68 16.60 -0.13 0.05
C ARG A 68 15.79 0.93 -0.74
N ALA A 69 15.02 0.51 -1.73
CA ALA A 69 14.08 1.36 -2.46
C ALA A 69 13.01 1.99 -1.54
N PHE A 70 12.57 1.30 -0.48
CA PHE A 70 11.63 1.83 0.50
C PHE A 70 12.28 2.85 1.43
N ALA A 71 13.56 2.68 1.77
CA ALA A 71 14.33 3.72 2.45
C ALA A 71 14.47 4.98 1.58
N ALA A 72 14.56 4.83 0.25
CA ALA A 72 14.57 5.96 -0.67
C ALA A 72 13.24 6.75 -0.65
N LEU A 73 12.09 6.12 -0.40
CA LEU A 73 10.82 6.85 -0.21
C LEU A 73 10.87 7.83 0.96
N GLN A 74 11.66 7.53 1.99
CA GLN A 74 11.85 8.42 3.13
C GLN A 74 12.82 9.58 2.83
N ALA A 75 13.81 9.34 1.96
CA ALA A 75 14.86 10.31 1.65
C ALA A 75 14.54 11.21 0.44
N LEU A 76 13.70 10.76 -0.49
CA LEU A 76 13.42 11.47 -1.73
C LEU A 76 12.49 12.69 -1.53
N PRO A 77 12.66 13.76 -2.34
CA PRO A 77 11.76 14.91 -2.31
C PRO A 77 10.32 14.51 -2.66
N GLN A 78 9.35 14.98 -1.87
CA GLN A 78 7.93 14.65 -2.05
C GLN A 78 7.40 15.01 -3.44
N GLY A 79 7.85 16.12 -4.03
CA GLY A 79 7.44 16.55 -5.37
C GLY A 79 7.83 15.55 -6.47
N LEU A 80 9.02 14.94 -6.37
CA LEU A 80 9.48 13.91 -7.30
C LEU A 80 8.65 12.63 -7.15
N LEU A 81 8.38 12.23 -5.91
CA LEU A 81 7.58 11.04 -5.60
C LEU A 81 6.15 11.17 -6.12
N VAL A 82 5.52 12.34 -5.92
CA VAL A 82 4.18 12.62 -6.45
C VAL A 82 4.18 12.51 -7.97
N ALA A 83 5.17 13.09 -8.66
CA ALA A 83 5.23 13.02 -10.12
C ALA A 83 5.43 11.58 -10.64
N ALA A 84 6.36 10.83 -10.03
CA ALA A 84 6.64 9.45 -10.41
C ALA A 84 5.44 8.53 -10.16
N LEU A 85 4.77 8.69 -9.02
CA LEU A 85 3.64 7.85 -8.65
C LEU A 85 2.41 8.11 -9.53
N ARG A 86 2.14 9.38 -9.87
CA ARG A 86 1.10 9.74 -10.83
C ARG A 86 1.38 9.13 -12.21
N ARG A 87 2.64 9.11 -12.66
CA ARG A 87 3.04 8.47 -13.92
C ARG A 87 2.80 6.96 -13.88
N PHE A 88 3.12 6.31 -12.76
CA PHE A 88 2.89 4.87 -12.55
C PHE A 88 1.41 4.53 -12.51
N LEU A 89 0.60 5.28 -11.76
CA LEU A 89 -0.84 5.07 -11.63
C LEU A 89 -1.58 5.21 -12.98
N LYS A 90 -1.05 6.03 -13.89
CA LYS A 90 -1.54 6.18 -15.27
C LYS A 90 -1.02 5.11 -16.23
N SER A 91 -0.15 4.21 -15.79
CA SER A 91 0.41 3.16 -16.64
C SER A 91 -0.57 1.99 -16.79
N PRO A 92 -0.48 1.22 -17.90
CA PRO A 92 -1.30 0.02 -18.08
C PRO A 92 -1.14 -1.00 -16.95
N THR A 93 0.05 -1.07 -16.34
CA THR A 93 0.34 -1.96 -15.22
C THR A 93 -0.54 -1.65 -14.01
N ALA A 94 -0.77 -0.38 -13.68
CA ALA A 94 -1.62 0.00 -12.55
C ALA A 94 -3.11 -0.08 -12.91
N VAL A 95 -3.48 0.24 -14.15
CA VAL A 95 -4.88 0.17 -14.62
C VAL A 95 -5.39 -1.27 -14.67
N HIS A 96 -4.54 -2.23 -15.02
CA HIS A 96 -4.91 -3.66 -15.10
C HIS A 96 -4.54 -4.46 -13.84
N SER A 97 -4.10 -3.81 -12.76
CA SER A 97 -3.85 -4.48 -11.49
C SER A 97 -5.11 -4.50 -10.61
N GLY A 98 -4.99 -5.14 -9.44
CA GLY A 98 -6.02 -5.12 -8.41
C GLY A 98 -6.34 -3.72 -7.85
N LEU A 99 -5.55 -2.68 -8.16
CA LEU A 99 -5.84 -1.31 -7.75
C LEU A 99 -7.11 -0.73 -8.40
N SER A 100 -7.53 -1.29 -9.54
CA SER A 100 -8.78 -0.92 -10.20
C SER A 100 -10.01 -1.63 -9.63
N ASP A 101 -9.82 -2.58 -8.71
CA ASP A 101 -10.93 -3.31 -8.10
C ASP A 101 -11.69 -2.43 -7.10
N ARG A 102 -12.98 -2.22 -7.40
CA ARG A 102 -13.90 -1.37 -6.64
C ARG A 102 -14.94 -2.18 -5.85
N SER A 103 -14.73 -3.49 -5.71
CA SER A 103 -15.62 -4.34 -4.94
C SER A 103 -15.67 -3.93 -3.46
N PRO A 104 -16.85 -3.98 -2.80
CA PRO A 104 -16.96 -3.75 -1.36
C PRO A 104 -16.17 -4.79 -0.54
N ALA A 105 -15.93 -5.99 -1.08
CA ALA A 105 -15.07 -6.98 -0.44
C ALA A 105 -13.62 -6.52 -0.34
N THR A 106 -13.12 -5.88 -1.42
CA THR A 106 -11.77 -5.30 -1.48
C THR A 106 -11.62 -4.13 -0.51
N ALA A 107 -12.67 -3.33 -0.33
CA ALA A 107 -12.70 -2.27 0.69
C ALA A 107 -12.55 -2.83 2.12
N ALA A 108 -13.33 -3.87 2.46
CA ALA A 108 -13.30 -4.50 3.78
C ALA A 108 -11.96 -5.21 4.07
N GLU A 109 -11.35 -5.83 3.05
CA GLU A 109 -10.03 -6.44 3.17
C GLU A 109 -8.94 -5.38 3.44
N LEU A 110 -8.95 -4.29 2.68
CA LEU A 110 -8.00 -3.20 2.86
C LEU A 110 -8.16 -2.50 4.22
N GLU A 111 -9.38 -2.33 4.73
CA GLU A 111 -9.64 -1.80 6.07
C GLU A 111 -9.09 -2.73 7.16
N ARG A 112 -9.32 -4.05 7.02
CA ARG A 112 -8.76 -5.05 7.92
C ARG A 112 -7.23 -5.02 7.93
N LEU A 113 -6.60 -4.89 6.77
CA LEU A 113 -5.14 -4.80 6.67
C LEU A 113 -4.62 -3.48 7.25
N ALA A 114 -5.34 -2.36 7.04
CA ALA A 114 -4.97 -1.07 7.63
C ALA A 114 -5.02 -1.12 9.16
N GLU A 115 -5.99 -1.82 9.71
CA GLU A 115 -6.10 -2.04 11.15
C GLU A 115 -4.97 -2.95 11.67
N GLN A 116 -4.53 -3.95 10.89
CA GLN A 116 -3.35 -4.75 11.24
C GLN A 116 -2.05 -3.95 11.24
N LEU A 117 -1.95 -2.90 10.41
CA LEU A 117 -0.81 -1.98 10.39
C LEU A 117 -0.84 -0.98 11.55
N ARG A 118 -2.03 -0.58 11.98
CA ARG A 118 -2.23 0.38 13.07
C ARG A 118 -2.16 -0.27 14.44
N ALA A 119 -2.53 -1.55 14.54
CA ALA A 119 -2.36 -2.33 15.75
C ALA A 119 -0.85 -2.36 16.11
N PRO A 120 -0.45 -1.78 17.25
CA PRO A 120 0.93 -1.88 17.70
C PRO A 120 1.27 -3.38 17.82
N ALA A 121 2.49 -3.75 17.46
CA ALA A 121 3.03 -5.08 17.75
C ALA A 121 3.03 -5.29 19.27
N GLY A 122 1.91 -5.75 19.79
CA GLY A 122 1.58 -5.74 21.21
C GLY A 122 0.57 -6.82 21.53
N ALA A 123 0.91 -8.07 21.20
CA ALA A 123 0.33 -9.25 21.81
C ALA A 123 1.25 -10.47 21.57
N ARG A 124 2.14 -10.69 22.54
CA ARG A 124 2.97 -11.88 22.82
C ARG A 124 4.15 -12.19 21.91
#